data_AF-Q07YI7-F1
#
_entry.id   AF-Q07YI7-F1
#
_cell.length_a   1.000
_cell.length_b   1.000
_cell.length_c   1.000
_cell.angle_alpha   90.00
_cell.angle_beta   90.00
_cell.angle_gamma   90.00
#
_symmetry.space_group_name_H-M   'P 1'
#
loop_
_entity.id
_entity.type
_entity.pdbx_description
1 polymer ?
#
loop_
_entity_poly.entity_id
_entity_poly.type
_entity_poly.pdbx_seq_one_letter_code
_entity_poly.pdbx_strand_id
1 'polypeptide(L)'
;MDLNAIRQLADTDMQAVNQLIYKQLESDVALINQLGFYIINGGGKRLRPLLSVLAARTVDYQGEHHLKLAAIIEFIHTASLLHDDVVDESTLRRGRETANALFGNSASVLVGDFLYTRSFQMMTELENMKVLQVLAHTTNVLAEGEVLQLMNCNDPDTTEANYMRVIYCKTAKLFEAATQLAGVLANVSPEQEQALADYGKYLGTAFQLTDDLLDYTANADELGKNIGDDLAEGKPTLPLIYAMENGSDTAKKLIRDAIEQSDGTKAIDEILVALEESGALVYTQEKAQAEAQKAIDALTVFPDSDYKQALISLAHLSVNRSS
;
A
#
# COMPACT_ATOMS: atom_id res chain seq x y z
N MET A 1 16.46 -4.37 -13.45
CA MET A 1 16.84 -2.96 -13.20
C MET A 1 16.82 -2.75 -11.69
N ASP A 2 17.80 -2.06 -11.10
CA ASP A 2 17.74 -1.76 -9.65
C ASP A 2 16.86 -0.55 -9.35
N LEU A 3 16.54 -0.31 -8.06
CA LEU A 3 15.65 0.77 -7.65
C LEU A 3 16.19 2.17 -8.00
N ASN A 4 17.51 2.36 -8.00
CA ASN A 4 18.12 3.65 -8.31
C ASN A 4 17.97 3.97 -9.80
N ALA A 5 18.20 2.99 -10.66
CA ALA A 5 17.98 3.12 -12.10
C ALA A 5 16.49 3.36 -12.43
N ILE A 6 15.56 2.69 -11.74
CA ILE A 6 14.12 2.94 -11.89
C ILE A 6 13.76 4.37 -11.49
N ARG A 7 14.30 4.85 -10.37
CA ARG A 7 14.07 6.24 -9.90
C ARG A 7 14.65 7.25 -10.88
N GLN A 8 15.84 7.00 -11.40
CA GLN A 8 16.48 7.86 -12.39
C GLN A 8 15.67 7.91 -13.70
N LEU A 9 15.12 6.78 -14.14
CA LEU A 9 14.26 6.71 -15.32
C LEU A 9 13.00 7.60 -15.20
N ALA A 10 12.41 7.67 -14.00
CA ALA A 10 11.21 8.45 -13.73
C ALA A 10 11.50 9.83 -13.10
N ASP A 11 12.76 10.25 -12.97
CA ASP A 11 13.16 11.40 -12.14
C ASP A 11 12.48 12.70 -12.58
N THR A 12 12.52 13.01 -13.88
CA THR A 12 11.90 14.21 -14.45
C THR A 12 10.40 14.30 -14.11
N ASP A 13 9.67 13.22 -14.32
CA ASP A 13 8.23 13.17 -14.03
C ASP A 13 7.98 13.23 -12.52
N MET A 14 8.76 12.52 -11.71
CA MET A 14 8.61 12.51 -10.26
C MET A 14 8.94 13.87 -9.62
N GLN A 15 9.88 14.62 -10.19
CA GLN A 15 10.12 16.02 -9.78
C GLN A 15 8.90 16.89 -10.05
N ALA A 16 8.27 16.75 -11.22
CA ALA A 16 7.06 17.48 -11.56
C ALA A 16 5.86 17.07 -10.66
N VAL A 17 5.72 15.77 -10.36
CA VAL A 17 4.73 15.26 -9.40
C VAL A 17 4.96 15.87 -8.02
N ASN A 18 6.20 15.90 -7.52
CA ASN A 18 6.52 16.50 -6.22
C ASN A 18 6.18 17.99 -6.18
N GLN A 19 6.53 18.75 -7.23
CA GLN A 19 6.17 20.16 -7.33
C GLN A 19 4.66 20.37 -7.31
N LEU A 20 3.92 19.54 -8.05
CA LEU A 20 2.46 19.60 -8.08
C LEU A 20 1.85 19.26 -6.71
N ILE A 21 2.37 18.24 -6.03
CA ILE A 21 1.98 17.90 -4.66
C ILE A 21 2.14 19.11 -3.74
N TYR A 22 3.31 19.75 -3.70
CA TYR A 22 3.53 20.91 -2.83
C TYR A 22 2.59 22.06 -3.15
N LYS A 23 2.40 22.37 -4.43
CA LYS A 23 1.47 23.42 -4.88
C LYS A 23 0.03 23.13 -4.42
N GLN A 24 -0.38 21.86 -4.45
CA GLN A 24 -1.75 21.48 -4.11
C GLN A 24 -2.00 21.33 -2.61
N LEU A 25 -0.97 21.41 -1.76
CA LEU A 25 -1.13 21.49 -0.32
C LEU A 25 -1.46 22.90 0.17
N GLU A 26 -1.27 23.92 -0.66
CA GLU A 26 -1.48 25.31 -0.26
C GLU A 26 -2.94 25.56 0.16
N SER A 27 -3.06 26.17 1.34
CA SER A 27 -4.31 26.58 1.99
C SER A 27 -4.11 27.88 2.76
N ASP A 28 -5.15 28.70 2.86
CA ASP A 28 -5.16 29.88 3.75
C ASP A 28 -5.12 29.48 5.24
N VAL A 29 -5.41 28.21 5.55
CA VAL A 29 -5.38 27.67 6.92
C VAL A 29 -4.00 27.10 7.22
N ALA A 30 -3.25 27.78 8.10
CA ALA A 30 -1.89 27.42 8.45
C ALA A 30 -1.71 25.97 8.94
N LEU A 31 -2.69 25.43 9.69
CA LEU A 31 -2.63 24.06 10.21
C LEU A 31 -2.63 23.01 9.09
N ILE A 32 -3.39 23.23 8.01
CA ILE A 32 -3.40 22.34 6.84
C ILE A 32 -2.02 22.31 6.19
N ASN A 33 -1.40 23.48 6.00
CA ASN A 33 -0.06 23.58 5.42
C ASN A 33 0.99 22.85 6.28
N GLN A 34 0.95 23.06 7.60
CA GLN A 34 1.92 22.47 8.54
C GLN A 34 1.81 20.95 8.56
N LEU A 35 0.59 20.41 8.73
CA LEU A 35 0.38 18.97 8.82
C LEU A 35 0.61 18.29 7.46
N GLY A 36 0.10 18.88 6.38
CA GLY A 36 0.34 18.41 5.01
C GLY A 36 1.83 18.35 4.68
N PHE A 37 2.59 19.39 5.02
CA PHE A 37 4.05 19.40 4.83
C PHE A 37 4.76 18.36 5.71
N TYR A 38 4.31 18.18 6.96
CA TYR A 38 4.88 17.20 7.89
C TYR A 38 4.81 15.78 7.34
N ILE A 39 3.61 15.34 6.94
CA ILE A 39 3.40 13.96 6.48
C ILE A 39 4.10 13.68 5.14
N ILE A 40 4.08 14.63 4.22
CA ILE A 40 4.70 14.49 2.89
C ILE A 40 6.23 14.48 2.95
N ASN A 41 6.82 15.21 3.90
CA ASN A 41 8.26 15.16 4.16
C ASN A 41 8.68 14.05 5.14
N GLY A 42 7.75 13.20 5.57
CA GLY A 42 7.98 12.08 6.49
C GLY A 42 8.70 10.88 5.86
N GLY A 43 9.38 11.02 4.72
CA GLY A 43 10.22 9.95 4.16
C GLY A 43 9.48 8.83 3.40
N GLY A 44 8.46 9.17 2.61
CA GLY A 44 7.76 8.20 1.76
C GLY A 44 8.56 7.71 0.57
N LYS A 45 8.48 6.40 0.26
CA LYS A 45 9.09 5.80 -0.94
C LYS A 45 8.45 6.26 -2.25
N ARG A 46 7.32 6.99 -2.20
CA ARG A 46 6.52 7.47 -3.35
C ARG A 46 6.27 6.38 -4.41
N LEU A 47 6.00 5.15 -3.96
CA LEU A 47 5.88 4.01 -4.86
C LEU A 47 4.63 4.11 -5.75
N ARG A 48 3.47 4.48 -5.20
CA ARG A 48 2.20 4.55 -5.95
C ARG A 48 2.25 5.62 -7.07
N PRO A 49 2.78 6.84 -6.85
CA PRO A 49 2.99 7.81 -7.92
C PRO A 49 4.02 7.35 -8.95
N LEU A 50 5.12 6.72 -8.50
CA LEU A 50 6.12 6.14 -9.39
C LEU A 50 5.50 5.10 -10.32
N LEU A 51 4.63 4.22 -9.81
CA LEU A 51 3.91 3.24 -10.62
C LEU A 51 2.99 3.89 -11.64
N SER A 52 2.26 4.94 -11.24
CA SER A 52 1.36 5.65 -12.15
C SER A 52 2.12 6.31 -13.31
N VAL A 53 3.26 6.95 -13.01
CA VAL A 53 4.16 7.54 -14.01
C VAL A 53 4.73 6.47 -14.94
N LEU A 54 5.32 5.41 -14.39
CA LEU A 54 5.91 4.32 -15.18
C LEU A 54 4.86 3.66 -16.08
N ALA A 55 3.65 3.41 -15.57
CA ALA A 55 2.55 2.84 -16.35
C ALA A 55 2.15 3.73 -17.52
N ALA A 56 2.08 5.05 -17.34
CA ALA A 56 1.77 6.00 -18.41
C ALA A 56 2.85 5.98 -19.49
N ARG A 57 4.11 5.89 -19.09
CA ARG A 57 5.24 5.82 -20.03
C ARG A 57 5.35 4.46 -20.73
N THR A 58 4.96 3.36 -20.09
CA THR A 58 4.87 2.02 -20.71
C THR A 58 3.88 1.99 -21.89
N VAL A 59 2.83 2.81 -21.84
CA VAL A 59 1.83 2.94 -22.92
C VAL A 59 2.07 4.15 -23.83
N ASP A 60 3.29 4.70 -23.80
CA ASP A 60 3.73 5.81 -24.65
C ASP A 60 2.87 7.09 -24.52
N TYR A 61 2.36 7.37 -23.32
CA TYR A 61 1.59 8.59 -23.07
C TYR A 61 2.46 9.86 -23.15
N GLN A 62 2.06 10.80 -24.01
CA GLN A 62 2.80 12.03 -24.31
C GLN A 62 2.23 13.29 -23.61
N GLY A 63 1.07 13.19 -22.96
CA GLY A 63 0.45 14.32 -22.26
C GLY A 63 0.96 14.52 -20.83
N GLU A 64 0.47 15.53 -20.14
CA GLU A 64 0.89 15.87 -18.75
C GLU A 64 -0.10 15.39 -17.68
N HIS A 65 -1.28 14.89 -18.06
CA HIS A 65 -2.32 14.49 -17.09
C HIS A 65 -1.87 13.35 -16.16
N HIS A 66 -0.90 12.53 -16.58
CA HIS A 66 -0.33 11.46 -15.76
C HIS A 66 0.38 11.99 -14.51
N LEU A 67 0.95 13.21 -14.55
CA LEU A 67 1.56 13.86 -13.40
C LEU A 67 0.50 14.22 -12.33
N LYS A 68 -0.63 14.76 -12.80
CA LYS A 68 -1.77 15.08 -11.93
C LYS A 68 -2.42 13.83 -11.36
N LEU A 69 -2.57 12.78 -12.17
CA LEU A 69 -3.03 11.48 -11.71
C LEU A 69 -2.11 10.90 -10.62
N ALA A 70 -0.80 10.91 -10.82
CA ALA A 70 0.16 10.42 -9.84
C ALA A 70 0.09 11.21 -8.51
N ALA A 71 -0.08 12.53 -8.58
CA ALA A 71 -0.29 13.37 -7.39
C ALA A 71 -1.62 13.08 -6.68
N ILE A 72 -2.72 12.85 -7.41
CA ILE A 72 -4.03 12.45 -6.87
C ILE A 72 -3.91 11.13 -6.08
N ILE A 73 -3.24 10.13 -6.66
CA ILE A 73 -3.00 8.83 -6.02
C ILE A 73 -2.24 9.02 -4.70
N GLU A 74 -1.23 9.90 -4.67
CA GLU A 74 -0.48 10.18 -3.45
C GLU A 74 -1.32 10.90 -2.40
N PHE A 75 -2.21 11.81 -2.80
CA PHE A 75 -3.11 12.50 -1.88
C PHE A 75 -4.10 11.54 -1.25
N ILE A 76 -4.69 10.63 -2.02
CA ILE A 76 -5.57 9.57 -1.50
C ILE A 76 -4.80 8.69 -0.50
N HIS A 77 -3.59 8.26 -0.87
CA HIS A 77 -2.76 7.47 0.03
C HIS A 77 -2.38 8.23 1.31
N THR A 78 -2.02 9.50 1.19
CA THR A 78 -1.64 10.33 2.34
C THR A 78 -2.83 10.56 3.27
N ALA A 79 -4.02 10.79 2.70
CA ALA A 79 -5.25 10.90 3.47
C ALA A 79 -5.56 9.60 4.23
N SER A 80 -5.44 8.44 3.59
CA SER A 80 -5.65 7.16 4.25
C SER A 80 -4.67 6.96 5.41
N LEU A 81 -3.38 7.27 5.24
CA LEU A 81 -2.39 7.19 6.33
C LEU A 81 -2.74 8.06 7.53
N LEU A 82 -3.25 9.28 7.30
CA LEU A 82 -3.66 10.17 8.40
C LEU A 82 -4.87 9.65 9.16
N HIS A 83 -5.78 8.98 8.47
CA HIS A 83 -6.95 8.35 9.08
C HIS A 83 -6.55 7.06 9.81
N ASP A 84 -5.73 6.21 9.20
CA ASP A 84 -5.22 4.97 9.77
C ASP A 84 -4.44 5.24 11.08
N ASP A 85 -3.56 6.24 11.11
CA ASP A 85 -2.82 6.62 12.32
C ASP A 85 -3.74 6.99 13.50
N VAL A 86 -4.95 7.51 13.21
CA VAL A 86 -5.95 7.82 14.23
C VAL A 86 -6.75 6.59 14.63
N VAL A 87 -7.10 5.72 13.68
CA VAL A 87 -7.86 4.49 13.93
C VAL A 87 -7.03 3.49 14.74
N ASP A 88 -5.77 3.31 14.37
CA ASP A 88 -4.82 2.37 15.00
C ASP A 88 -4.14 2.99 16.25
N GLU A 89 -4.50 4.22 16.65
CA GLU A 89 -3.90 4.97 17.76
C GLU A 89 -2.35 5.01 17.73
N SER A 90 -1.76 4.96 16.52
CA SER A 90 -0.32 4.87 16.32
C SER A 90 0.39 6.13 16.84
N THR A 91 1.53 5.94 17.50
CA THR A 91 2.36 7.05 18.02
C THR A 91 3.62 7.32 17.18
N LEU A 92 4.08 6.32 16.42
CA LEU A 92 5.26 6.41 15.56
C LEU A 92 4.98 5.90 14.15
N ARG A 93 5.57 6.57 13.15
CA ARG A 93 5.61 6.13 11.75
C ARG A 93 6.96 6.46 11.15
N ARG A 94 7.68 5.44 10.68
CA ARG A 94 9.06 5.56 10.12
C ARG A 94 10.03 6.27 11.08
N GLY A 95 9.97 5.92 12.36
CA GLY A 95 10.83 6.49 13.40
C GLY A 95 10.54 7.95 13.79
N ARG A 96 9.41 8.52 13.35
CA ARG A 96 8.95 9.88 13.71
C ARG A 96 7.57 9.82 14.36
N GLU A 97 7.25 10.79 15.21
CA GLU A 97 5.91 10.90 15.79
C GLU A 97 4.85 11.02 14.69
N THR A 98 3.74 10.31 14.86
CA THR A 98 2.60 10.39 13.94
C THR A 98 1.94 11.78 13.96
N ALA A 99 1.18 12.09 12.91
CA ALA A 99 0.50 13.39 12.85
C ALA A 99 -0.52 13.56 13.98
N ASN A 100 -1.21 12.50 14.39
CA ASN A 100 -2.16 12.55 15.51
C ASN A 100 -1.46 12.71 16.85
N ALA A 101 -0.28 12.12 17.06
CA ALA A 101 0.52 12.34 18.28
C ALA A 101 0.96 13.80 18.42
N LEU A 102 1.32 14.45 17.31
CA LEU A 102 1.79 15.84 17.31
C LEU A 102 0.70 16.90 17.27
N PHE A 103 -0.34 16.70 16.45
CA PHE A 103 -1.35 17.70 16.13
C PHE A 103 -2.76 17.33 16.65
N GLY A 104 -2.92 16.12 17.21
CA GLY A 104 -4.17 15.60 17.73
C GLY A 104 -5.05 14.94 16.67
N ASN A 105 -5.89 14.00 17.10
CA ASN A 105 -6.77 13.20 16.24
C ASN A 105 -7.65 14.08 15.33
N SER A 106 -8.26 15.14 15.88
CA SER A 106 -9.14 16.03 15.11
C SER A 106 -8.41 16.71 13.94
N ALA A 107 -7.15 17.13 14.14
CA ALA A 107 -6.38 17.76 13.07
C ALA A 107 -6.03 16.74 11.98
N SER A 108 -5.59 15.53 12.36
CA SER A 108 -5.27 14.47 11.39
C SER A 108 -6.46 14.07 10.54
N VAL A 109 -7.63 13.86 11.14
CA VAL A 109 -8.86 13.53 10.40
C VAL A 109 -9.23 14.64 9.43
N LEU A 110 -9.30 15.89 9.89
CA LEU A 110 -9.73 17.02 9.06
C LEU A 110 -8.73 17.35 7.94
N VAL A 111 -7.43 17.16 8.16
CA VAL A 111 -6.43 17.33 7.09
C VAL A 111 -6.47 16.16 6.12
N GLY A 112 -6.74 14.94 6.58
CA GLY A 112 -7.05 13.81 5.71
C GLY A 112 -8.25 14.11 4.80
N ASP A 113 -9.34 14.65 5.35
CA ASP A 113 -10.53 15.07 4.59
C ASP A 113 -10.20 16.15 3.55
N PHE A 114 -9.35 17.10 3.93
CA PHE A 114 -8.87 18.14 3.00
C PHE A 114 -8.07 17.54 1.84
N LEU A 115 -7.11 16.65 2.09
CA LEU A 115 -6.32 16.01 1.03
C LEU A 115 -7.21 15.16 0.13
N TYR A 116 -8.16 14.45 0.72
CA TYR A 116 -9.11 13.63 0.00
C TYR A 116 -9.98 14.49 -0.92
N THR A 117 -10.60 15.55 -0.41
CA THR A 117 -11.43 16.48 -1.21
C THR A 117 -10.61 17.26 -2.24
N ARG A 118 -9.37 17.67 -1.93
CA ARG A 118 -8.45 18.28 -2.89
C ARG A 118 -8.10 17.33 -4.04
N SER A 119 -7.93 16.04 -3.75
CA SER A 119 -7.72 15.03 -4.78
C SER A 119 -8.91 14.97 -5.75
N PHE A 120 -10.15 15.05 -5.26
CA PHE A 120 -11.35 15.12 -6.11
C PHE A 120 -11.40 16.40 -6.95
N GLN A 121 -11.02 17.55 -6.40
CA GLN A 121 -10.90 18.79 -7.20
C GLN A 121 -9.93 18.57 -8.37
N MET A 122 -8.74 18.02 -8.09
CA MET A 122 -7.76 17.71 -9.13
C MET A 122 -8.28 16.68 -10.15
N MET A 123 -9.09 15.70 -9.75
CA MET A 123 -9.74 14.76 -10.67
C MET A 123 -10.67 15.47 -11.65
N THR A 124 -11.42 16.48 -11.20
CA THR A 124 -12.34 17.23 -12.10
C THR A 124 -11.59 17.99 -13.19
N GLU A 125 -10.38 18.48 -12.88
CA GLU A 125 -9.51 19.17 -13.84
C GLU A 125 -8.91 18.25 -14.91
N LEU A 126 -9.02 16.92 -14.76
CA LEU A 126 -8.64 15.96 -15.80
C LEU A 126 -9.70 15.83 -16.90
N GLU A 127 -10.91 16.35 -16.66
CA GLU A 127 -12.06 16.32 -17.58
C GLU A 127 -12.36 14.92 -18.15
N ASN A 128 -12.06 13.87 -17.38
CA ASN A 128 -12.23 12.48 -17.79
C ASN A 128 -13.16 11.74 -16.82
N MET A 129 -14.40 11.49 -17.26
CA MET A 129 -15.43 10.84 -16.44
C MET A 129 -15.04 9.42 -16.00
N LYS A 130 -14.32 8.67 -16.84
CA LYS A 130 -13.88 7.31 -16.49
C LYS A 130 -12.85 7.35 -15.36
N VAL A 131 -11.94 8.32 -15.36
CA VAL A 131 -11.00 8.54 -14.25
C VAL A 131 -11.75 8.81 -12.94
N LEU A 132 -12.74 9.72 -12.98
CA LEU A 132 -13.55 10.04 -11.80
C LEU A 132 -14.31 8.82 -11.27
N GLN A 133 -14.93 8.02 -12.15
CA GLN A 133 -15.66 6.80 -11.77
C GLN A 133 -14.75 5.76 -11.12
N VAL A 134 -13.57 5.49 -11.70
CA VAL A 134 -12.62 4.51 -11.18
C VAL A 134 -12.08 4.97 -9.82
N LEU A 135 -11.72 6.25 -9.66
CA LEU A 135 -11.20 6.75 -8.39
C LEU A 135 -12.27 6.81 -7.31
N ALA A 136 -13.49 7.27 -7.61
CA ALA A 136 -14.59 7.27 -6.64
C ALA A 136 -14.94 5.85 -6.15
N HIS A 137 -14.93 4.87 -7.06
CA HIS A 137 -15.12 3.47 -6.67
C HIS A 137 -13.93 2.95 -5.84
N THR A 138 -12.70 3.24 -6.27
CA THR A 138 -11.46 2.85 -5.58
C THR A 138 -11.46 3.34 -4.15
N THR A 139 -11.80 4.60 -3.93
CA THR A 139 -11.74 5.16 -2.58
C THR A 139 -12.85 4.66 -1.66
N ASN A 140 -14.03 4.33 -2.20
CA ASN A 140 -15.05 3.61 -1.44
C ASN A 140 -14.58 2.21 -1.03
N VAL A 141 -13.94 1.47 -1.96
CA VAL A 141 -13.38 0.13 -1.67
C VAL A 141 -12.26 0.20 -0.63
N LEU A 142 -11.42 1.24 -0.63
CA LEU A 142 -10.41 1.47 0.40
C LEU A 142 -11.06 1.60 1.78
N ALA A 143 -12.08 2.45 1.91
CA ALA A 143 -12.81 2.64 3.17
C ALA A 143 -13.53 1.35 3.63
N GLU A 144 -14.14 0.61 2.72
CA GLU A 144 -14.72 -0.72 3.01
C GLU A 144 -13.65 -1.70 3.53
N GLY A 145 -12.44 -1.63 2.96
CA GLY A 145 -11.29 -2.43 3.39
C GLY A 145 -10.87 -2.15 4.82
N GLU A 146 -10.79 -0.87 5.22
CA GLU A 146 -10.48 -0.49 6.61
C GLU A 146 -11.53 -1.00 7.59
N VAL A 147 -12.82 -0.85 7.26
CA VAL A 147 -13.90 -1.36 8.11
C VAL A 147 -13.88 -2.88 8.19
N LEU A 148 -13.60 -3.57 7.08
CA LEU A 148 -13.47 -5.03 7.08
C LEU A 148 -12.29 -5.49 7.93
N GLN A 149 -11.15 -4.79 7.88
CA GLN A 149 -10.02 -5.07 8.75
C GLN A 149 -10.40 -4.91 10.22
N LEU A 150 -11.07 -3.81 10.57
CA LEU A 150 -11.53 -3.54 11.93
C LEU A 150 -12.47 -4.64 12.46
N MET A 151 -13.31 -5.22 11.60
CA MET A 151 -14.18 -6.34 11.95
C MET A 151 -13.42 -7.65 12.19
N ASN A 152 -12.28 -7.83 11.52
CA ASN A 152 -11.43 -9.03 11.65
C ASN A 152 -10.41 -8.90 12.79
N CYS A 153 -10.16 -7.70 13.29
CA CYS A 153 -9.31 -7.50 14.47
C CYS A 153 -9.83 -8.34 15.63
N ASN A 154 -8.92 -9.04 16.30
CA ASN A 154 -9.21 -9.97 17.40
C ASN A 154 -10.08 -11.18 17.03
N ASP A 155 -10.33 -11.43 15.74
CA ASP A 155 -11.04 -12.63 15.27
C ASP A 155 -10.06 -13.71 14.79
N PRO A 156 -9.71 -14.71 15.63
CA PRO A 156 -8.83 -15.81 15.25
C PRO A 156 -9.43 -16.77 14.22
N ASP A 157 -10.74 -16.66 13.93
CA ASP A 157 -11.41 -17.47 12.92
C ASP A 157 -11.38 -16.79 11.53
N THR A 158 -10.64 -15.69 11.39
CA THR A 158 -10.39 -15.02 10.10
C THR A 158 -9.75 -15.99 9.10
N THR A 159 -10.45 -16.22 7.99
CA THR A 159 -9.98 -17.11 6.92
C THR A 159 -8.96 -16.43 6.00
N GLU A 160 -8.12 -17.22 5.32
CA GLU A 160 -7.23 -16.70 4.26
C GLU A 160 -8.02 -15.90 3.20
N ALA A 161 -9.23 -16.33 2.83
CA ALA A 161 -10.06 -15.62 1.85
C ALA A 161 -10.48 -14.21 2.34
N ASN A 162 -10.85 -14.08 3.62
CA ASN A 162 -11.18 -12.79 4.22
C ASN A 162 -9.95 -11.89 4.34
N TYR A 163 -8.82 -12.45 4.76
CA TYR A 163 -7.53 -11.75 4.79
C TYR A 163 -7.14 -11.22 3.39
N MET A 164 -7.20 -12.08 2.36
CA MET A 164 -6.88 -11.69 0.98
C MET A 164 -7.81 -10.59 0.46
N ARG A 165 -9.08 -10.58 0.91
CA ARG A 165 -10.03 -9.50 0.60
C ARG A 165 -9.65 -8.20 1.29
N VAL A 166 -9.22 -8.23 2.55
CA VAL A 166 -8.74 -7.04 3.28
C VAL A 166 -7.56 -6.42 2.54
N ILE A 167 -6.50 -7.18 2.25
CA ILE A 167 -5.31 -6.62 1.59
C ILE A 167 -5.62 -6.11 0.18
N TYR A 168 -6.58 -6.74 -0.53
CA TYR A 168 -7.06 -6.22 -1.81
C TYR A 168 -7.70 -4.85 -1.63
N CYS A 169 -8.70 -4.76 -0.74
CA CYS A 169 -9.48 -3.56 -0.54
C CYS A 169 -8.63 -2.40 0.01
N LYS A 170 -7.80 -2.66 1.03
CA LYS A 170 -6.98 -1.67 1.75
C LYS A 170 -5.72 -1.23 1.00
N THR A 171 -5.03 -2.18 0.38
CA THR A 171 -3.72 -1.90 -0.22
C THR A 171 -3.74 -2.01 -1.74
N ALA A 172 -4.11 -3.18 -2.28
CA ALA A 172 -3.93 -3.45 -3.70
C ALA A 172 -4.82 -2.62 -4.62
N LYS A 173 -6.02 -2.22 -4.17
CA LYS A 173 -6.97 -1.46 -4.99
C LYS A 173 -6.41 -0.12 -5.46
N LEU A 174 -5.64 0.56 -4.61
CA LEU A 174 -5.03 1.83 -4.99
C LEU A 174 -3.85 1.64 -5.96
N PHE A 175 -3.13 0.51 -5.87
CA PHE A 175 -2.12 0.14 -6.87
C PHE A 175 -2.77 -0.17 -8.22
N GLU A 176 -3.84 -0.97 -8.22
CA GLU A 176 -4.67 -1.29 -9.40
C GLU A 176 -5.12 0.00 -10.10
N ALA A 177 -5.70 0.95 -9.33
CA ALA A 177 -6.15 2.22 -9.88
C ALA A 177 -4.99 3.06 -10.43
N ALA A 178 -3.86 3.13 -9.72
CA ALA A 178 -2.70 3.93 -10.12
C ALA A 178 -2.17 3.55 -11.51
N THR A 179 -2.17 2.26 -11.83
CA THR A 179 -1.70 1.73 -13.12
C THR A 179 -2.81 1.69 -14.16
N GLN A 180 -4.02 1.26 -13.83
CA GLN A 180 -5.17 1.22 -14.76
C GLN A 180 -5.44 2.61 -15.35
N LEU A 181 -5.46 3.65 -14.51
CA LEU A 181 -5.81 5.00 -14.91
C LEU A 181 -4.81 5.63 -15.87
N ALA A 182 -3.55 5.14 -15.88
CA ALA A 182 -2.58 5.54 -16.90
C ALA A 182 -3.02 5.05 -18.29
N GLY A 183 -3.52 3.82 -18.40
CA GLY A 183 -4.13 3.30 -19.62
C GLY A 183 -5.38 4.08 -20.04
N VAL A 184 -6.23 4.45 -19.08
CA VAL A 184 -7.42 5.27 -19.33
C VAL A 184 -7.04 6.64 -19.91
N LEU A 185 -6.03 7.31 -19.36
CA LEU A 185 -5.56 8.60 -19.88
C LEU A 185 -4.99 8.49 -21.30
N ALA A 186 -4.32 7.38 -21.60
CA ALA A 186 -3.74 7.11 -22.92
C ALA A 186 -4.73 6.55 -23.94
N ASN A 187 -5.99 6.28 -23.55
CA ASN A 187 -7.01 5.64 -24.39
C ASN A 187 -6.52 4.34 -25.05
N VAL A 188 -5.82 3.49 -24.28
CA VAL A 188 -5.34 2.19 -24.74
C VAL A 188 -6.49 1.21 -25.00
N SER A 189 -6.17 0.05 -25.57
CA SER A 189 -7.18 -1.00 -25.76
C SER A 189 -7.72 -1.52 -24.41
N PRO A 190 -8.96 -2.07 -24.36
CA PRO A 190 -9.48 -2.67 -23.14
C PRO A 190 -8.59 -3.79 -22.56
N GLU A 191 -7.90 -4.53 -23.43
CA GLU A 191 -6.93 -5.56 -23.04
C GLU A 191 -5.72 -4.95 -22.32
N GLN A 192 -5.16 -3.86 -22.85
CA GLN A 192 -4.05 -3.14 -22.23
C GLN A 192 -4.47 -2.47 -20.91
N GLU A 193 -5.66 -1.89 -20.86
CA GLU A 193 -6.18 -1.30 -19.62
C GLU A 193 -6.34 -2.37 -18.52
N GLN A 194 -6.90 -3.52 -18.86
CA GLN A 194 -7.06 -4.64 -17.95
C GLN A 194 -5.70 -5.20 -17.49
N ALA A 195 -4.75 -5.31 -18.40
CA ALA A 195 -3.38 -5.72 -18.08
C ALA A 195 -2.69 -4.79 -17.07
N LEU A 196 -2.86 -3.46 -17.21
CA LEU A 196 -2.35 -2.51 -16.23
C LEU A 196 -3.06 -2.64 -14.87
N ALA A 197 -4.39 -2.82 -14.87
CA ALA A 197 -5.15 -3.05 -13.65
C ALA A 197 -4.66 -4.32 -12.92
N ASP A 198 -4.52 -5.43 -13.65
CA ASP A 198 -4.05 -6.70 -13.12
C ASP A 198 -2.61 -6.59 -12.59
N TYR A 199 -1.71 -5.94 -13.32
CA TYR A 199 -0.36 -5.66 -12.83
C TYR A 199 -0.38 -4.92 -11.48
N GLY A 200 -1.13 -3.81 -11.39
CA GLY A 200 -1.22 -3.01 -10.16
C GLY A 200 -1.82 -3.79 -9.00
N LYS A 201 -2.93 -4.52 -9.25
CA LYS A 201 -3.58 -5.39 -8.26
C LYS A 201 -2.61 -6.42 -7.71
N TYR A 202 -2.00 -7.23 -8.57
CA TYR A 202 -1.12 -8.32 -8.14
C TYR A 202 0.16 -7.79 -7.48
N LEU A 203 0.72 -6.68 -7.96
CA LEU A 203 1.86 -6.03 -7.32
C LEU A 203 1.49 -5.54 -5.91
N GLY A 204 0.34 -4.90 -5.75
CA GLY A 204 -0.14 -4.41 -4.46
C GLY A 204 -0.39 -5.55 -3.46
N THR A 205 -0.94 -6.67 -3.92
CA THR A 205 -1.09 -7.90 -3.12
C THR A 205 0.26 -8.45 -2.68
N ALA A 206 1.21 -8.61 -3.61
CA ALA A 206 2.57 -9.06 -3.29
C ALA A 206 3.28 -8.11 -2.31
N PHE A 207 3.06 -6.79 -2.48
CA PHE A 207 3.60 -5.77 -1.60
C PHE A 207 3.12 -5.94 -0.16
N GLN A 208 1.81 -6.16 0.06
CA GLN A 208 1.25 -6.31 1.40
C GLN A 208 1.63 -7.65 2.03
N LEU A 209 1.58 -8.75 1.29
CA LEU A 209 2.05 -10.06 1.78
C LEU A 209 3.51 -10.01 2.26
N THR A 210 4.36 -9.25 1.56
CA THR A 210 5.75 -9.06 1.98
C THR A 210 5.87 -8.15 3.20
N ASP A 211 5.00 -7.14 3.34
CA ASP A 211 4.96 -6.25 4.50
C ASP A 211 4.61 -7.05 5.77
N ASP A 212 3.54 -7.84 5.70
CA ASP A 212 3.08 -8.71 6.79
C ASP A 212 4.11 -9.80 7.13
N LEU A 213 4.86 -10.31 6.14
CA LEU A 213 5.97 -11.24 6.38
C LEU A 213 7.14 -10.57 7.12
N LEU A 214 7.46 -9.32 6.76
CA LEU A 214 8.55 -8.58 7.37
C LEU A 214 8.27 -8.24 8.84
N ASP A 215 7.00 -8.11 9.23
CA ASP A 215 6.56 -7.90 10.62
C ASP A 215 7.07 -9.01 11.57
N TYR A 216 7.37 -10.21 11.04
CA TYR A 216 7.86 -11.37 11.80
C TYR A 216 9.31 -11.79 11.47
N THR A 217 9.97 -11.15 10.51
CA THR A 217 11.29 -11.64 10.02
C THR A 217 12.41 -10.62 10.08
N ALA A 218 12.11 -9.32 10.13
CA ALA A 218 13.14 -8.29 10.11
C ALA A 218 13.58 -7.87 11.53
N ASN A 219 14.83 -7.45 11.65
CA ASN A 219 15.37 -6.87 12.88
C ASN A 219 14.73 -5.50 13.13
N ALA A 220 14.38 -5.19 14.39
CA ALA A 220 13.71 -3.94 14.78
C ALA A 220 14.44 -2.67 14.29
N ASP A 221 15.77 -2.72 14.18
CA ASP A 221 16.61 -1.60 13.71
C ASP A 221 16.43 -1.27 12.21
N GLU A 222 15.96 -2.21 11.39
CA GLU A 222 15.88 -2.07 9.92
C GLU A 222 14.50 -1.60 9.44
N LEU A 223 13.43 -1.99 10.13
CA LEU A 223 12.04 -1.59 9.80
C LEU A 223 11.61 -0.26 10.42
N GLY A 224 12.26 0.16 11.52
CA GLY A 224 11.80 1.30 12.32
C GLY A 224 10.42 1.08 12.95
N LYS A 225 10.07 -0.20 13.19
CA LYS A 225 8.86 -0.75 13.82
C LYS A 225 9.28 -1.92 14.72
N ASN A 226 8.45 -2.27 15.71
CA ASN A 226 8.75 -3.43 16.55
C ASN A 226 8.27 -4.70 15.82
N ILE A 227 8.92 -5.83 16.11
CA ILE A 227 8.48 -7.14 15.61
C ILE A 227 7.11 -7.45 16.22
N GLY A 228 6.14 -7.84 15.39
CA GLY A 228 4.79 -8.19 15.83
C GLY A 228 3.89 -6.99 16.15
N ASP A 229 4.08 -5.83 15.50
CA ASP A 229 3.18 -4.69 15.63
C ASP A 229 1.76 -5.10 15.18
N ASP A 230 1.62 -5.88 14.10
CA ASP A 230 0.31 -6.35 13.62
C ASP A 230 -0.37 -7.24 14.68
N LEU A 231 0.40 -8.09 15.36
CA LEU A 231 -0.10 -8.94 16.43
C LEU A 231 -0.47 -8.15 17.69
N ALA A 232 0.28 -7.10 18.03
CA ALA A 232 -0.07 -6.19 19.12
C ALA A 232 -1.43 -5.52 18.89
N GLU A 233 -1.75 -5.24 17.63
CA GLU A 233 -3.02 -4.68 17.18
C GLU A 233 -4.11 -5.74 16.99
N GLY A 234 -3.81 -7.02 17.27
CA GLY A 234 -4.74 -8.14 17.15
C GLY A 234 -5.11 -8.49 15.70
N LYS A 235 -4.27 -8.13 14.72
CA LYS A 235 -4.51 -8.35 13.29
C LYS A 235 -4.12 -9.79 12.89
N PRO A 236 -5.07 -10.64 12.45
CA PRO A 236 -4.76 -11.98 11.99
C PRO A 236 -4.19 -11.94 10.56
N THR A 237 -2.87 -11.78 10.43
CA THR A 237 -2.18 -11.78 9.12
C THR A 237 -1.92 -13.20 8.60
N LEU A 238 -1.54 -13.33 7.32
CA LEU A 238 -1.39 -14.65 6.68
C LEU A 238 -0.44 -15.62 7.40
N PRO A 239 0.73 -15.20 7.93
CA PRO A 239 1.58 -16.10 8.71
C PRO A 239 0.84 -16.71 9.90
N LEU A 240 0.09 -15.89 10.66
CA LEU A 240 -0.66 -16.36 11.83
C LEU A 240 -1.81 -17.29 11.43
N ILE A 241 -2.58 -16.91 10.40
CA ILE A 241 -3.69 -17.73 9.88
C ILE A 241 -3.17 -19.11 9.48
N TYR A 242 -2.08 -19.17 8.71
CA TYR A 242 -1.52 -20.43 8.25
C TYR A 242 -1.02 -21.30 9.41
N ALA A 243 -0.35 -20.70 10.39
CA ALA A 243 0.14 -21.42 11.56
C ALA A 243 -1.00 -21.93 12.46
N MET A 244 -2.12 -21.22 12.56
CA MET A 244 -3.32 -21.72 13.26
C MET A 244 -3.97 -22.93 12.55
N GLU A 245 -3.83 -23.02 11.23
CA GLU A 245 -4.33 -24.17 10.48
C GLU A 245 -3.38 -25.37 10.53
N ASN A 246 -2.06 -25.13 10.43
CA ASN A 246 -1.06 -26.16 10.16
C ASN A 246 -0.06 -26.43 11.32
N GLY A 247 -0.08 -25.63 12.38
CA GLY A 247 0.79 -25.78 13.54
C GLY A 247 0.36 -26.88 14.53
N SER A 248 1.15 -27.07 15.59
CA SER A 248 0.79 -27.96 16.71
C SER A 248 -0.39 -27.41 17.52
N ASP A 249 -1.13 -28.25 18.26
CA ASP A 249 -2.24 -27.78 19.11
C ASP A 249 -1.81 -26.71 20.12
N THR A 250 -0.55 -26.76 20.57
CA THR A 250 0.03 -25.74 21.46
C THR A 250 0.23 -24.42 20.73
N ALA A 251 0.82 -24.45 19.52
CA ALA A 251 0.98 -23.27 18.67
C ALA A 251 -0.37 -22.65 18.30
N LYS A 252 -1.36 -23.47 17.92
CA LYS A 252 -2.72 -23.01 17.58
C LYS A 252 -3.36 -22.26 18.72
N LYS A 253 -3.26 -22.81 19.94
CA LYS A 253 -3.80 -22.18 21.14
C LYS A 253 -3.06 -20.87 21.44
N LEU A 254 -1.73 -20.88 21.39
CA LEU A 254 -0.90 -19.71 21.65
C LEU A 254 -1.26 -18.54 20.73
N ILE A 255 -1.34 -18.80 19.41
CA ILE A 255 -1.65 -17.78 18.42
C ILE A 255 -3.10 -17.29 18.56
N ARG A 256 -4.06 -18.19 18.81
CA ARG A 256 -5.45 -17.81 19.09
C ARG A 256 -5.55 -16.87 20.29
N ASP A 257 -4.95 -17.26 21.42
CA ASP A 257 -4.98 -16.48 22.65
C ASP A 257 -4.34 -15.09 22.41
N ALA A 258 -3.24 -15.04 21.66
CA ALA A 258 -2.53 -13.81 21.30
C ALA A 258 -3.38 -12.85 20.43
N ILE A 259 -4.15 -13.38 19.46
CA ILE A 259 -5.06 -12.59 18.62
C ILE A 259 -6.24 -12.08 19.46
N GLU A 260 -6.90 -12.95 20.23
CA GLU A 260 -8.09 -12.59 21.02
C GLU A 260 -7.79 -11.52 22.09
N GLN A 261 -6.58 -11.52 22.65
CA GLN A 261 -6.20 -10.63 23.75
C GLN A 261 -5.42 -9.38 23.31
N SER A 262 -5.01 -9.28 22.04
CA SER A 262 -4.09 -8.21 21.56
C SER A 262 -2.83 -8.06 22.43
N ASP A 263 -2.29 -9.17 22.95
CA ASP A 263 -1.15 -9.15 23.87
C ASP A 263 -0.01 -10.10 23.47
N GLY A 264 -0.06 -10.59 22.23
CA GLY A 264 0.89 -11.55 21.66
C GLY A 264 2.36 -11.12 21.69
N THR A 265 2.65 -9.82 21.86
CA THR A 265 4.02 -9.32 22.03
C THR A 265 4.72 -9.90 23.26
N LYS A 266 3.98 -10.35 24.28
CA LYS A 266 4.56 -11.01 25.47
C LYS A 266 5.10 -12.41 25.18
N ALA A 267 4.59 -13.07 24.14
CA ALA A 267 4.96 -14.42 23.74
C ALA A 267 5.54 -14.44 22.31
N ILE A 268 6.09 -13.31 21.85
CA ILE A 268 6.53 -13.15 20.46
C ILE A 268 7.57 -14.20 20.05
N ASP A 269 8.53 -14.53 20.91
CA ASP A 269 9.56 -15.54 20.63
C ASP A 269 8.95 -16.94 20.39
N GLU A 270 7.95 -17.32 21.18
CA GLU A 270 7.25 -18.60 21.04
C GLU A 270 6.38 -18.64 19.77
N ILE A 271 5.77 -17.50 19.42
CA ILE A 271 5.00 -17.34 18.18
C ILE A 271 5.92 -17.41 16.96
N LEU A 272 7.09 -16.77 16.99
CA LEU A 272 8.07 -16.86 15.90
C LEU A 272 8.52 -18.30 15.66
N VAL A 273 8.79 -19.07 16.72
CA VAL A 273 9.09 -20.50 16.61
C VAL A 273 7.91 -21.26 16.00
N ALA A 274 6.67 -20.98 16.43
CA ALA A 274 5.48 -21.62 15.86
C ALA A 274 5.29 -21.28 14.36
N LEU A 275 5.56 -20.05 13.94
CA LEU A 275 5.53 -19.62 12.55
C LEU A 275 6.59 -20.34 11.70
N GLU A 276 7.79 -20.53 12.26
CA GLU A 276 8.89 -21.25 11.59
C GLU A 276 8.59 -22.75 11.47
N GLU A 277 8.22 -23.41 12.57
CA GLU A 277 7.94 -24.86 12.60
C GLU A 277 6.73 -25.25 11.74
N SER A 278 5.72 -24.39 11.64
CA SER A 278 4.57 -24.62 10.77
C SER A 278 4.86 -24.38 9.29
N GLY A 279 5.95 -23.71 8.94
CA GLY A 279 6.26 -23.30 7.56
C GLY A 279 5.44 -22.08 7.09
N ALA A 280 4.80 -21.34 8.00
CA ALA A 280 3.95 -20.21 7.68
C ALA A 280 4.67 -19.06 6.96
N LEU A 281 5.93 -18.80 7.36
CA LEU A 281 6.77 -17.77 6.74
C LEU A 281 7.09 -18.13 5.28
N VAL A 282 7.44 -19.40 5.02
CA VAL A 282 7.73 -19.91 3.67
C VAL A 282 6.48 -19.84 2.81
N TYR A 283 5.33 -20.29 3.32
CA TYR A 283 4.05 -20.23 2.61
C TYR A 283 3.68 -18.79 2.19
N THR A 284 3.82 -17.84 3.12
CA THR A 284 3.52 -16.43 2.87
C THR A 284 4.48 -15.85 1.81
N GLN A 285 5.76 -16.20 1.86
CA GLN A 285 6.74 -15.80 0.86
C GLN A 285 6.42 -16.37 -0.53
N GLU A 286 6.06 -17.66 -0.63
CA GLU A 286 5.67 -18.29 -1.89
C GLU A 286 4.41 -17.66 -2.49
N LYS A 287 3.41 -17.31 -1.66
CA LYS A 287 2.23 -16.55 -2.08
C LYS A 287 2.61 -15.19 -2.63
N ALA A 288 3.47 -14.43 -1.94
CA ALA A 288 3.91 -13.12 -2.39
C ALA A 288 4.63 -13.22 -3.75
N GLN A 289 5.51 -14.21 -3.91
CA GLN A 289 6.22 -14.48 -5.18
C GLN A 289 5.25 -14.86 -6.31
N ALA A 290 4.24 -15.67 -6.03
CA ALA A 290 3.23 -16.04 -7.02
C ALA A 290 2.42 -14.82 -7.48
N GLU A 291 2.04 -13.91 -6.57
CA GLU A 291 1.38 -12.65 -6.92
C GLU A 291 2.29 -11.73 -7.74
N ALA A 292 3.57 -11.60 -7.38
CA ALA A 292 4.54 -10.83 -8.17
C ALA A 292 4.70 -11.41 -9.60
N GLN A 293 4.71 -12.73 -9.75
CA GLN A 293 4.77 -13.38 -11.06
C GLN A 293 3.51 -13.08 -11.90
N LYS A 294 2.31 -13.14 -11.30
CA LYS A 294 1.08 -12.74 -11.99
C LYS A 294 1.11 -11.29 -12.46
N ALA A 295 1.70 -10.39 -11.67
CA ALA A 295 1.90 -9.00 -12.09
C ALA A 295 2.79 -8.93 -13.34
N ILE A 296 3.92 -9.63 -13.35
CA ILE A 296 4.85 -9.67 -14.49
C ILE A 296 4.17 -10.23 -15.74
N ASP A 297 3.42 -11.33 -15.59
CA ASP A 297 2.72 -11.98 -16.69
C ASP A 297 1.66 -11.06 -17.33
N ALA A 298 1.01 -10.21 -16.53
CA ALA A 298 0.05 -9.22 -17.03
C ALA A 298 0.70 -8.19 -17.98
N LEU A 299 2.01 -7.93 -17.87
CA LEU A 299 2.71 -6.97 -18.73
C LEU A 299 3.09 -7.52 -20.12
N THR A 300 2.81 -8.79 -20.42
CA THR A 300 3.21 -9.45 -21.68
C THR A 300 2.59 -8.80 -22.92
N VAL A 301 1.45 -8.13 -22.79
CA VAL A 301 0.75 -7.41 -23.88
C VAL A 301 1.45 -6.13 -24.33
N PHE A 302 2.40 -5.59 -23.55
CA PHE A 302 3.11 -4.36 -23.87
C PHE A 302 4.42 -4.63 -24.61
N PRO A 303 4.83 -3.76 -25.56
CA PRO A 303 6.13 -3.85 -26.19
C PRO A 303 7.25 -3.67 -25.17
N ASP A 304 8.42 -4.24 -25.47
CA ASP A 304 9.60 -4.06 -24.62
C ASP A 304 10.06 -2.60 -24.63
N SER A 305 10.26 -2.06 -23.44
CA SER A 305 10.72 -0.70 -23.18
C SER A 305 11.38 -0.64 -21.80
N ASP A 306 12.21 0.37 -21.56
CA ASP A 306 12.82 0.57 -20.25
C ASP A 306 11.74 0.73 -19.15
N TYR A 307 10.62 1.38 -19.47
CA TYR A 307 9.50 1.53 -18.52
C TYR A 307 8.83 0.20 -18.19
N LYS A 308 8.57 -0.66 -19.18
CA LYS A 308 8.08 -2.03 -18.92
C LYS A 308 9.06 -2.82 -18.05
N GLN A 309 10.36 -2.74 -18.37
CA GLN A 309 11.40 -3.41 -17.57
C GLN A 309 11.51 -2.87 -16.14
N ALA A 310 11.23 -1.57 -15.94
CA ALA A 310 11.15 -0.96 -14.62
C ALA A 310 9.96 -1.51 -13.82
N LEU A 311 8.77 -1.64 -14.44
CA LEU A 311 7.60 -2.24 -13.80
C LEU A 311 7.84 -3.72 -13.42
N ILE A 312 8.45 -4.51 -14.31
CA ILE A 312 8.85 -5.90 -14.01
C ILE A 312 9.84 -5.93 -12.83
N SER A 313 10.82 -5.03 -12.84
CA SER A 313 11.81 -4.94 -11.76
C SER A 313 11.17 -4.55 -10.42
N LEU A 314 10.17 -3.68 -10.40
CA LEU A 314 9.41 -3.34 -9.19
C LEU A 314 8.65 -4.55 -8.63
N ALA A 315 8.13 -5.44 -9.47
CA ALA A 315 7.51 -6.69 -9.02
C ALA A 315 8.53 -7.66 -8.41
N HIS A 316 9.73 -7.77 -8.97
CA HIS A 316 10.79 -8.56 -8.34
C HIS A 316 11.26 -7.93 -7.01
N LEU A 317 11.39 -6.61 -6.95
CA LEU A 317 11.81 -5.89 -5.74
C LEU A 317 10.73 -5.89 -4.65
N SER A 318 9.46 -6.09 -4.99
CA SER A 318 8.38 -6.08 -3.99
C SER A 318 8.48 -7.26 -3.03
N VAL A 319 8.98 -8.41 -3.51
CA VAL A 319 9.10 -9.70 -2.77
C VAL A 319 10.53 -10.03 -2.34
N ASN A 320 11.54 -9.38 -2.93
CA ASN A 320 12.95 -9.55 -2.56
C ASN A 320 13.45 -8.36 -1.73
N ARG A 321 12.63 -7.85 -0.81
CA ARG A 321 13.09 -6.83 0.14
C ARG A 321 14.03 -7.49 1.12
N SER A 322 15.30 -7.55 0.73
CA SER A 322 16.38 -7.65 1.70
C SER A 322 16.39 -6.34 2.49
N SER A 323 16.32 -6.48 3.81
CA SER A 323 16.93 -5.57 4.78
C SER A 323 18.04 -4.68 4.21
#